data_AF-A0A2G8K9L6-F1
#
_entry.id   AF-A0A2G8K9L6-F1
#
_cell.length_a   1.000
_cell.length_b   1.000
_cell.length_c   1.000
_cell.angle_alpha   90.00
_cell.angle_beta   90.00
_cell.angle_gamma   90.00
#
_symmetry.space_group_name_H-M   'P 1'
#
loop_
_entity.id
_entity.type
_entity.pdbx_description
1 polymer ?
#
loop_
_entity_poly.entity_id
_entity_poly.type
_entity_poly.pdbx_seq_one_letter_code
_entity_poly.pdbx_strand_id
1 'polypeptide(L)'
;MLAGVPFHVETDNRENFPSDRSFHCFKKQRDKFYELLREWQVQHTIPGWSMHASMATRIRELVAMATDITNIFHFAKLFTSQLIKMCLEDPDQVTGPHENFLLNHLKMENPDKLKRLEERFTTPSSVVGPCPPAQFPGCQEFFRKFILEADSLINFHIYLTKVSHHLPVFLTRKYDRLATFYSLKLQELKDQFLACLQTVQILAKFLGLIKFLPYKQNEKVSEKLKEEIMAGRPKHMLYEAYVYV
;
A
#
# COMPACT_ATOMS: atom_id res chain seq x y z
N MET A 1 -24.44 8.51 13.99
CA MET A 1 -24.41 7.29 14.83
C MET A 1 -23.04 6.63 14.66
N LEU A 2 -22.29 6.44 15.74
CA LEU A 2 -20.95 5.83 15.73
C LEU A 2 -21.10 4.33 15.38
N ALA A 3 -20.85 3.96 14.13
CA ALA A 3 -20.73 2.55 13.76
C ALA A 3 -19.56 1.95 14.55
N GLY A 4 -19.84 0.90 15.33
CA GLY A 4 -18.86 0.22 16.17
C GLY A 4 -17.68 -0.29 15.35
N VAL A 5 -16.49 -0.27 15.95
CA VAL A 5 -15.29 -0.87 15.36
C VAL A 5 -15.52 -2.38 15.18
N PRO A 6 -15.32 -2.95 13.97
CA PRO A 6 -15.51 -4.38 13.74
C PRO A 6 -14.64 -5.21 14.68
N PHE A 7 -15.25 -6.15 15.42
CA PHE A 7 -14.55 -7.08 16.30
C PHE A 7 -14.35 -8.42 15.60
N HIS A 8 -13.10 -8.89 15.53
CA HIS A 8 -12.79 -10.22 14.99
C HIS A 8 -12.41 -11.16 16.13
N VAL A 9 -13.30 -12.09 16.51
CA VAL A 9 -13.12 -13.01 17.66
C VAL A 9 -11.80 -13.77 17.57
N GLU A 10 -11.37 -14.18 16.38
CA GLU A 10 -10.14 -14.97 16.19
C GLU A 10 -8.85 -14.18 16.43
N THR A 11 -8.87 -12.85 16.30
CA THR A 11 -7.67 -12.00 16.41
C THR A 11 -7.73 -11.06 17.60
N ASP A 12 -8.92 -10.61 17.98
CA ASP A 12 -9.16 -9.58 18.98
C ASP A 12 -9.61 -10.16 20.33
N ASN A 13 -9.47 -11.48 20.54
CA ASN A 13 -9.73 -12.09 21.85
C ASN A 13 -8.55 -11.86 22.82
N ARG A 14 -8.85 -11.91 24.13
CA ARG A 14 -7.87 -11.74 25.21
C ARG A 14 -6.82 -12.87 25.24
N GLU A 15 -7.16 -14.06 24.79
CA GLU A 15 -6.29 -15.25 24.82
C GLU A 15 -5.08 -15.10 23.88
N ASN A 16 -5.21 -14.28 22.85
CA ASN A 16 -4.14 -13.94 21.90
C ASN A 16 -3.07 -12.98 22.47
N PHE A 17 -3.19 -12.56 23.73
CA PHE A 17 -2.30 -11.57 24.35
C PHE A 17 -1.69 -12.11 25.63
N PRO A 18 -0.39 -11.82 25.88
CA PRO A 18 0.30 -12.30 27.07
C PRO A 18 -0.17 -11.64 28.37
N SER A 19 -0.87 -10.50 28.28
CA SER A 19 -1.39 -9.77 29.44
C SER A 19 -2.59 -8.90 29.09
N ASP A 20 -3.39 -8.55 30.10
CA ASP A 20 -4.49 -7.61 29.96
C ASP A 20 -4.01 -6.24 29.49
N ARG A 21 -2.84 -5.81 29.96
CA ARG A 21 -2.25 -4.54 29.52
C ARG A 21 -1.98 -4.54 28.02
N SER A 22 -1.38 -5.61 27.49
CA SER A 22 -1.09 -5.74 26.06
C SER A 22 -2.39 -5.83 25.24
N PHE A 23 -3.42 -6.52 25.75
CA PHE A 23 -4.73 -6.59 25.11
C PHE A 23 -5.42 -5.21 25.03
N HIS A 24 -5.49 -4.48 26.15
CA HIS A 24 -6.10 -3.14 26.20
C HIS A 24 -5.32 -2.13 25.34
N CYS A 25 -3.99 -2.25 25.29
CA CYS A 25 -3.14 -1.42 24.43
C CYS A 25 -3.49 -1.63 22.95
N PHE A 26 -3.55 -2.89 22.50
CA PHE A 26 -3.95 -3.21 21.13
C PHE A 26 -5.37 -2.73 20.81
N LYS A 27 -6.34 -2.93 21.71
CA LYS A 27 -7.71 -2.44 21.52
C LYS A 27 -7.72 -0.93 21.27
N LYS A 28 -7.00 -0.16 22.09
CA LYS A 28 -6.86 1.28 21.93
C LYS A 28 -6.18 1.64 20.60
N GLN A 29 -5.15 0.90 20.20
CA GLN A 29 -4.45 1.09 18.93
C GLN A 29 -5.37 0.85 17.72
N ARG A 30 -6.13 -0.25 17.75
CA ARG A 30 -7.12 -0.61 16.73
C ARG A 30 -8.19 0.47 16.60
N ASP A 31 -8.74 0.95 17.72
CA ASP A 31 -9.81 1.95 17.71
C ASP A 31 -9.32 3.28 17.10
N LYS A 32 -8.08 3.71 17.44
CA LYS A 32 -7.42 4.86 16.80
C LYS A 32 -7.18 4.66 15.29
N PHE A 33 -6.83 3.45 14.87
CA PHE A 33 -6.60 3.16 13.45
C PHE A 33 -7.87 3.36 12.63
N TYR A 34 -9.00 2.86 13.13
CA TYR A 34 -10.29 3.04 12.48
C TYR A 34 -10.81 4.48 12.56
N GLU A 35 -10.46 5.23 13.61
CA GLU A 35 -10.73 6.67 13.67
C GLU A 35 -10.03 7.42 12.53
N LEU A 36 -8.72 7.19 12.36
CA LEU A 36 -7.95 7.76 11.26
C LEU A 36 -8.52 7.36 9.90
N LEU A 37 -8.84 6.07 9.72
CA LEU A 37 -9.40 5.59 8.45
C LEU A 37 -10.73 6.30 8.11
N ARG A 38 -11.65 6.42 9.07
CA ARG A 38 -12.94 7.10 8.86
C ARG A 38 -12.76 8.58 8.54
N GLU A 39 -11.84 9.25 9.24
CA GLU A 39 -11.52 10.64 8.95
C GLU A 39 -11.00 10.81 7.52
N TRP A 40 -10.07 9.95 7.10
CA TRP A 40 -9.54 9.96 5.73
C TRP A 40 -10.67 9.73 4.72
N GLN A 41 -11.55 8.75 4.93
CA GLN A 41 -12.67 8.48 4.02
C GLN A 41 -13.58 9.70 3.79
N VAL A 42 -13.74 10.56 4.80
CA VAL A 42 -14.56 11.78 4.70
C VAL A 42 -13.79 12.95 4.07
N GLN A 43 -12.51 13.10 4.39
CA GLN A 43 -11.77 14.33 4.11
C GLN A 43 -10.86 14.28 2.88
N HIS A 44 -10.44 13.10 2.42
CA HIS A 44 -9.38 12.98 1.41
C HIS A 44 -9.70 13.60 0.04
N THR A 45 -10.99 13.80 -0.26
CA THR A 45 -11.45 14.44 -1.50
C THR A 45 -11.55 15.96 -1.42
N ILE A 46 -11.36 16.55 -0.23
CA ILE A 46 -11.45 17.99 -0.01
C ILE A 46 -10.22 18.68 -0.68
N PRO A 47 -10.42 19.67 -1.56
CA PRO A 47 -9.33 20.40 -2.20
C PRO A 47 -8.35 21.00 -1.18
N GLY A 48 -7.05 20.80 -1.40
CA GLY A 48 -5.99 21.29 -0.51
C GLY A 48 -5.80 20.48 0.77
N TRP A 49 -6.62 19.45 1.02
CA TRP A 49 -6.41 18.57 2.16
C TRP A 49 -5.17 17.69 1.97
N SER A 50 -4.41 17.51 3.05
CA SER A 50 -3.21 16.67 3.05
C SER A 50 -3.20 15.75 4.26
N MET A 51 -3.10 14.45 4.00
CA MET A 51 -2.96 13.43 5.04
C MET A 51 -1.73 13.67 5.92
N HIS A 52 -0.63 14.15 5.33
CA HIS A 52 0.56 14.50 6.08
C HIS A 52 0.25 15.60 7.11
N ALA A 53 -0.35 16.70 6.66
CA ALA A 53 -0.67 17.83 7.53
C ALA A 53 -1.69 17.47 8.62
N SER A 54 -2.72 16.67 8.29
CA SER A 54 -3.81 16.35 9.23
C SER A 54 -3.49 15.18 10.19
N MET A 55 -2.78 14.15 9.70
CA MET A 55 -2.78 12.82 10.34
C MET A 55 -1.40 12.28 10.69
N ALA A 56 -0.31 12.84 10.14
CA ALA A 56 1.04 12.29 10.27
C ALA A 56 1.47 12.02 11.72
N THR A 57 1.29 13.01 12.61
CA THR A 57 1.66 12.88 14.02
C THR A 57 0.86 11.77 14.72
N ARG A 58 -0.45 11.72 14.47
CA ARG A 58 -1.34 10.69 15.04
C ARG A 58 -1.01 9.29 14.52
N ILE A 59 -0.59 9.17 13.26
CA ILE A 59 -0.11 7.90 12.68
C ILE A 59 1.16 7.44 13.40
N ARG A 60 2.16 8.31 13.55
CA ARG A 60 3.41 7.97 14.25
C ARG A 60 3.15 7.57 15.70
N GLU A 61 2.33 8.32 16.41
CA GLU A 61 1.93 7.99 17.79
C GLU A 61 1.22 6.64 17.87
N LEU A 62 0.29 6.37 16.96
CA LEU A 62 -0.44 5.10 16.92
C LEU A 62 0.50 3.92 16.73
N VAL A 63 1.42 4.00 15.75
CA VAL A 63 2.36 2.90 15.49
C VAL A 63 3.34 2.74 16.67
N ALA A 64 3.73 3.84 17.32
CA ALA A 64 4.59 3.81 18.51
C ALA A 64 3.90 3.23 19.76
N MET A 65 2.56 3.15 19.81
CA MET A 65 1.85 2.50 20.93
C MET A 65 2.10 0.99 21.01
N ALA A 66 2.42 0.33 19.89
CA ALA A 66 2.75 -1.09 19.89
C ALA A 66 4.21 -1.28 20.34
N THR A 67 4.42 -1.25 21.65
CA THR A 67 5.77 -1.39 22.24
C THR A 67 6.24 -2.84 22.31
N ASP A 68 5.31 -3.79 22.39
CA ASP A 68 5.62 -5.22 22.46
C ASP A 68 5.38 -5.93 21.10
N ILE A 69 6.13 -7.02 20.89
CA ILE A 69 6.09 -7.79 19.63
C ILE A 69 4.67 -8.29 19.31
N THR A 70 3.89 -8.67 20.33
CA THR A 70 2.53 -9.18 20.15
C THR A 70 1.61 -8.09 19.59
N ASN A 71 1.64 -6.88 20.16
CA ASN A 71 0.89 -5.74 19.65
C ASN A 71 1.33 -5.32 18.24
N ILE A 72 2.64 -5.29 17.97
CA ILE A 72 3.14 -4.93 16.62
C ILE A 72 2.64 -5.93 15.58
N PHE A 73 2.70 -7.23 15.91
CA PHE A 73 2.24 -8.30 15.03
C PHE A 73 0.73 -8.23 14.78
N HIS A 74 -0.08 -8.08 15.84
CA HIS A 74 -1.54 -7.97 15.70
C HIS A 74 -1.94 -6.72 14.92
N PHE A 75 -1.23 -5.60 15.12
CA PHE A 75 -1.49 -4.40 14.34
C PHE A 75 -1.12 -4.57 12.87
N ALA A 76 0.02 -5.19 12.56
CA ALA A 76 0.37 -5.52 11.17
C ALA A 76 -0.68 -6.43 10.52
N LYS A 77 -1.19 -7.44 11.23
CA LYS A 77 -2.29 -8.29 10.76
C LYS A 77 -3.58 -7.51 10.50
N LEU A 78 -3.99 -6.66 11.43
CA LEU A 78 -5.15 -5.80 11.28
C LEU A 78 -5.02 -4.90 10.05
N PHE A 79 -3.88 -4.19 9.94
CA PHE A 79 -3.58 -3.28 8.85
C PHE A 79 -3.66 -3.98 7.49
N THR A 80 -2.98 -5.13 7.34
CA THR A 80 -3.02 -5.92 6.10
C THR A 80 -4.42 -6.43 5.78
N SER A 81 -5.16 -6.92 6.78
CA SER A 81 -6.51 -7.44 6.59
C SER A 81 -7.46 -6.33 6.12
N GLN A 82 -7.36 -5.14 6.73
CA GLN A 82 -8.17 -4.00 6.35
C GLN A 82 -7.81 -3.47 4.95
N LEU A 83 -6.51 -3.46 4.59
CA LEU A 83 -6.05 -3.15 3.24
C LEU A 83 -6.71 -4.05 2.19
N ILE A 84 -6.61 -5.37 2.39
CA ILE A 84 -7.19 -6.34 1.45
C ILE A 84 -8.70 -6.17 1.37
N LYS A 85 -9.36 -6.11 2.53
CA LYS A 85 -10.81 -5.94 2.61
C LYS A 85 -11.27 -4.73 1.80
N MET A 86 -10.67 -3.56 2.03
CA MET A 86 -11.05 -2.35 1.29
C MET A 86 -10.76 -2.48 -0.20
N CYS A 87 -9.60 -3.00 -0.60
CA CYS A 87 -9.27 -3.14 -2.01
C CYS A 87 -10.17 -4.15 -2.76
N LEU A 88 -10.67 -5.18 -2.08
CA LEU A 88 -11.59 -6.17 -2.67
C LEU A 88 -13.05 -5.68 -2.67
N GLU A 89 -13.42 -4.83 -1.71
CA GLU A 89 -14.77 -4.25 -1.59
C GLU A 89 -14.93 -2.93 -2.35
N ASP A 90 -13.83 -2.30 -2.78
CA ASP A 90 -13.83 -1.03 -3.52
C ASP A 90 -14.33 -1.24 -4.97
N PRO A 91 -15.50 -0.69 -5.35
CA PRO A 91 -16.05 -0.81 -6.69
C PRO A 91 -15.14 -0.22 -7.78
N ASP A 92 -14.28 0.74 -7.42
CA ASP A 92 -13.37 1.42 -8.34
C ASP A 92 -12.04 0.65 -8.52
N GLN A 93 -11.76 -0.37 -7.69
CA GLN A 93 -10.59 -1.27 -7.81
C GLN A 93 -10.84 -2.47 -8.71
N VAL A 94 -11.99 -2.55 -9.39
CA VAL A 94 -12.34 -3.66 -10.30
C VAL A 94 -11.56 -3.53 -11.62
N THR A 95 -10.23 -3.48 -11.53
CA THR A 95 -9.29 -3.74 -12.63
C THR A 95 -8.89 -5.21 -12.59
N GLY A 96 -9.87 -6.06 -12.93
CA GLY A 96 -9.75 -7.50 -13.19
C GLY A 96 -10.87 -8.28 -12.50
N PRO A 97 -11.66 -9.15 -13.16
CA PRO A 97 -11.73 -9.62 -14.55
C PRO A 97 -12.70 -8.81 -15.44
N HIS A 98 -12.99 -7.56 -15.08
CA HIS A 98 -13.76 -6.66 -15.93
C HIS A 98 -12.96 -6.13 -17.12
N GLU A 99 -11.67 -6.46 -17.25
CA GLU A 99 -10.86 -6.11 -18.41
C GLU A 99 -11.54 -6.56 -19.69
N ASN A 100 -12.09 -7.78 -19.74
CA ASN A 100 -12.81 -8.26 -20.92
C ASN A 100 -14.14 -7.53 -21.15
N PHE A 101 -14.84 -7.10 -20.09
CA PHE A 101 -16.12 -6.38 -20.22
C PHE A 101 -15.89 -4.92 -20.62
N LEU A 102 -14.92 -4.23 -20.02
CA LEU A 102 -14.47 -2.88 -20.38
C LEU A 102 -13.81 -2.85 -21.75
N LEU A 103 -12.95 -3.81 -22.10
CA LEU A 103 -12.36 -3.92 -23.44
C LEU A 103 -13.44 -4.20 -24.49
N ASN A 104 -14.41 -5.07 -24.20
CA ASN A 104 -15.51 -5.32 -25.13
C ASN A 104 -16.45 -4.11 -25.27
N HIS A 105 -16.71 -3.38 -24.18
CA HIS A 105 -17.49 -2.15 -24.20
C HIS A 105 -16.77 -1.02 -24.95
N LEU A 106 -15.45 -0.83 -24.71
CA LEU A 106 -14.60 0.12 -25.42
C LEU A 106 -14.45 -0.23 -26.91
N LYS A 107 -14.37 -1.53 -27.25
CA LYS A 107 -14.40 -2.03 -28.63
C LYS A 107 -15.68 -1.63 -29.35
N MET A 108 -16.83 -1.65 -28.66
CA MET A 108 -18.12 -1.36 -29.26
C MET A 108 -18.44 0.14 -29.32
N GLU A 109 -18.12 0.91 -28.28
CA GLU A 109 -18.49 2.33 -28.22
C GLU A 109 -17.44 3.30 -28.76
N ASN A 110 -16.14 2.96 -28.67
CA ASN A 110 -15.05 3.88 -29.01
C ASN A 110 -13.84 3.15 -29.62
N PRO A 111 -14.00 2.53 -30.81
CA PRO A 111 -12.94 1.78 -31.48
C PRO A 111 -11.68 2.62 -31.72
N ASP A 112 -11.81 3.93 -31.95
CA ASP A 112 -10.67 4.84 -32.12
C ASP A 112 -9.85 5.05 -30.84
N LYS A 113 -10.51 5.05 -29.66
CA LYS A 113 -9.79 5.11 -28.38
C LYS A 113 -9.03 3.81 -28.12
N LEU A 114 -9.62 2.67 -28.48
CA LEU A 114 -8.94 1.38 -28.39
C LEU A 114 -7.74 1.31 -29.32
N LYS A 115 -7.89 1.75 -30.58
CA LYS A 115 -6.79 1.82 -31.53
C LYS A 115 -5.66 2.73 -31.02
N ARG A 116 -5.98 3.89 -30.46
CA ARG A 116 -5.00 4.78 -29.81
C ARG A 116 -4.34 4.15 -28.57
N LEU A 117 -5.05 3.30 -27.85
CA LEU A 117 -4.51 2.54 -26.72
C LEU A 117 -3.55 1.45 -27.20
N GLU A 118 -3.93 0.68 -28.22
CA GLU A 118 -3.08 -0.31 -28.89
C GLU A 118 -1.84 0.33 -29.52
N GLU A 119 -2.00 1.50 -30.14
CA GLU A 119 -0.90 2.33 -30.65
C GLU A 119 0.06 2.70 -29.51
N ARG A 120 -0.42 3.09 -28.31
CA ARG A 120 0.44 3.36 -27.14
C ARG A 120 1.13 2.11 -26.56
N PHE A 121 0.57 0.92 -26.76
CA PHE A 121 1.23 -0.33 -26.37
C PHE A 121 2.32 -0.74 -27.37
N THR A 122 2.18 -0.35 -28.64
CA THR A 122 3.10 -0.70 -29.73
C THR A 122 4.12 0.39 -30.04
N THR A 123 3.86 1.65 -29.66
CA THR A 123 4.85 2.73 -29.65
C THR A 123 5.46 2.88 -28.26
N PRO A 124 6.80 2.80 -28.12
CA PRO A 124 7.46 3.06 -26.85
C PRO A 124 7.19 4.51 -26.45
N SER A 125 6.45 4.69 -25.36
CA SER A 125 6.18 5.99 -24.78
C SER A 125 7.51 6.63 -24.35
N SER A 126 7.76 7.88 -24.73
CA SER A 126 8.94 8.65 -24.33
C SER A 126 8.92 9.06 -22.84
N VAL A 127 8.11 8.40 -22.02
CA VAL A 127 8.20 8.50 -20.56
C VAL A 127 9.60 8.03 -20.20
N VAL A 128 10.33 8.89 -19.48
CA VAL A 128 11.67 8.62 -19.01
C VAL A 128 11.65 7.37 -18.11
N GLY A 129 11.96 6.22 -18.69
CA GLY A 129 12.10 4.92 -18.01
C GLY A 129 11.13 3.84 -18.50
N PRO A 130 11.54 2.55 -18.48
CA PRO A 130 10.78 1.42 -19.05
C PRO A 130 9.51 1.02 -18.26
N CYS A 131 9.15 1.71 -17.17
CA CYS A 131 7.97 1.41 -16.37
C CYS A 131 7.48 2.66 -15.61
N PRO A 132 6.20 3.06 -15.74
CA PRO A 132 5.65 4.14 -14.93
C PRO A 132 5.72 3.79 -13.44
N PRO A 133 5.91 4.78 -12.54
CA PRO A 133 6.00 4.52 -11.11
C PRO A 133 4.70 3.89 -10.58
N ALA A 134 4.83 2.97 -9.61
CA ALA A 134 3.70 2.28 -9.02
C ALA A 134 2.66 3.28 -8.45
N GLN A 135 1.46 3.28 -9.02
CA GLN A 135 0.34 4.11 -8.61
C GLN A 135 -0.47 3.42 -7.52
N PHE A 136 -1.06 4.15 -6.57
CA PHE A 136 -1.88 3.58 -5.49
C PHE A 136 -3.25 4.28 -5.46
N PRO A 137 -4.18 3.90 -6.35
CA PRO A 137 -5.46 4.57 -6.49
C PRO A 137 -6.46 4.21 -5.38
N GLY A 138 -7.50 5.02 -5.23
CA GLY A 138 -8.61 4.77 -4.31
C GLY A 138 -8.14 4.57 -2.87
N CYS A 139 -8.67 3.54 -2.21
CA CYS A 139 -8.30 3.23 -0.83
C CYS A 139 -6.81 2.91 -0.63
N GLN A 140 -6.07 2.49 -1.66
CA GLN A 140 -4.64 2.18 -1.54
C GLN A 140 -3.81 3.41 -1.17
N GLU A 141 -4.28 4.61 -1.49
CA GLU A 141 -3.60 5.85 -1.15
C GLU A 141 -3.43 6.02 0.36
N PHE A 142 -4.50 5.73 1.12
CA PHE A 142 -4.49 5.77 2.58
C PHE A 142 -3.36 4.90 3.14
N PHE A 143 -3.33 3.63 2.74
CA PHE A 143 -2.36 2.67 3.27
C PHE A 143 -0.93 3.01 2.84
N ARG A 144 -0.74 3.47 1.60
CA ARG A 144 0.56 3.91 1.11
C ARG A 144 1.08 5.07 1.96
N LYS A 145 0.27 6.12 2.12
CA LYS A 145 0.66 7.30 2.90
C LYS A 145 0.86 6.97 4.38
N PHE A 146 0.03 6.10 4.95
CA PHE A 146 0.20 5.59 6.31
C PHE A 146 1.58 4.94 6.50
N ILE A 147 1.99 4.06 5.59
CA ILE A 147 3.30 3.39 5.66
C ILE A 147 4.44 4.40 5.60
N LEU A 148 4.31 5.44 4.75
CA LEU A 148 5.30 6.52 4.63
C LEU A 148 5.39 7.38 5.89
N GLU A 149 4.27 7.70 6.52
CA GLU A 149 4.28 8.46 7.79
C GLU A 149 4.82 7.63 8.96
N ALA A 150 4.74 6.31 8.87
CA ALA A 150 5.25 5.36 9.85
C ALA A 150 6.72 4.93 9.62
N ASP A 151 7.42 5.52 8.64
CA ASP A 151 8.76 5.09 8.19
C ASP A 151 9.83 5.10 9.30
N SER A 152 9.66 5.94 10.32
CA SER A 152 10.55 5.97 11.49
C SER A 152 10.50 4.71 12.36
N LEU A 153 9.55 3.78 12.12
CA LEU A 153 9.30 2.62 12.98
C LEU A 153 9.55 1.31 12.21
N ILE A 154 10.83 1.00 12.01
CA ILE A 154 11.32 -0.17 11.26
C ILE A 154 10.67 -1.50 11.69
N ASN A 155 10.36 -1.65 12.98
CA ASN A 155 9.71 -2.85 13.50
C ASN A 155 8.35 -3.08 12.84
N PHE A 156 7.55 -2.03 12.66
CA PHE A 156 6.25 -2.15 11.98
C PHE A 156 6.41 -2.65 10.55
N HIS A 157 7.39 -2.13 9.79
CA HIS A 157 7.66 -2.59 8.42
C HIS A 157 8.13 -4.04 8.35
N ILE A 158 8.94 -4.49 9.31
CA ILE A 158 9.37 -5.90 9.40
C ILE A 158 8.17 -6.81 9.60
N TYR A 159 7.27 -6.49 10.53
CA TYR A 159 6.10 -7.31 10.79
C TYR A 159 5.07 -7.22 9.66
N LEU A 160 4.89 -6.06 9.04
CA LEU A 160 4.04 -5.90 7.86
C LEU A 160 4.54 -6.74 6.68
N THR A 161 5.87 -6.81 6.50
CA THR A 161 6.52 -7.70 5.54
C THR A 161 6.22 -9.16 5.87
N LYS A 162 6.42 -9.59 7.12
CA LYS A 162 6.17 -10.98 7.55
C LYS A 162 4.72 -11.39 7.32
N VAL A 163 3.76 -10.58 7.79
CA VAL A 163 2.32 -10.85 7.63
C VAL A 163 1.97 -10.96 6.14
N SER A 164 2.46 -10.03 5.32
CA SER A 164 2.19 -10.04 3.87
C SER A 164 2.75 -11.26 3.15
N HIS A 165 3.86 -11.86 3.62
CA HIS A 165 4.38 -13.12 3.05
C HIS A 165 3.56 -14.35 3.46
N HIS A 166 3.07 -14.39 4.71
CA HIS A 166 2.37 -15.57 5.23
C HIS A 166 0.89 -15.62 4.83
N LEU A 167 0.27 -14.47 4.56
CA LEU A 167 -1.16 -14.39 4.28
C LEU A 167 -1.58 -15.08 2.97
N PRO A 168 -0.86 -14.96 1.84
CA PRO A 168 -1.16 -15.72 0.62
C PRO A 168 -1.17 -17.23 0.85
N VAL A 169 -0.17 -17.76 1.59
CA VAL A 169 -0.08 -19.19 1.89
C VAL A 169 -1.28 -19.66 2.71
N PHE A 170 -1.72 -18.84 3.68
CA PHE A 170 -2.90 -19.14 4.47
C PHE A 170 -4.18 -19.14 3.63
N LEU A 171 -4.33 -18.16 2.73
CA LEU A 171 -5.47 -18.07 1.82
C LEU A 171 -5.51 -19.29 0.89
N THR A 172 -4.41 -19.62 0.22
CA THR A 172 -4.32 -20.81 -0.65
C THR A 172 -4.71 -22.08 0.10
N ARG A 173 -4.18 -22.29 1.32
CA ARG A 173 -4.53 -23.47 2.15
C ARG A 173 -5.98 -23.50 2.63
N LYS A 174 -6.61 -22.33 2.80
CA LYS A 174 -8.03 -22.24 3.17
C LYS A 174 -8.92 -22.65 1.98
N TYR A 175 -8.61 -22.15 0.78
CA TYR A 175 -9.37 -22.47 -0.43
C TYR A 175 -9.18 -23.93 -0.88
N ASP A 176 -7.96 -24.47 -0.77
CA ASP A 176 -7.66 -25.87 -1.12
C ASP A 176 -8.50 -26.86 -0.27
N ARG A 177 -8.62 -26.57 1.04
CA ARG A 177 -9.50 -27.35 1.92
C ARG A 177 -10.98 -27.22 1.52
N LEU A 178 -11.48 -26.00 1.26
CA LEU A 178 -12.89 -25.80 0.90
C LEU A 178 -13.28 -26.47 -0.44
N ALA A 179 -12.39 -26.43 -1.44
CA ALA A 179 -12.59 -27.11 -2.71
C ALA A 179 -12.61 -28.64 -2.58
N THR A 180 -11.91 -29.19 -1.59
CA THR A 180 -11.86 -30.63 -1.33
C THR A 180 -13.12 -31.15 -0.61
N PHE A 181 -13.77 -30.31 0.21
CA PHE A 181 -14.94 -30.72 1.01
C PHE A 181 -16.30 -30.42 0.37
N TYR A 182 -16.37 -29.56 -0.65
CA TYR A 182 -17.63 -29.17 -1.29
C TYR A 182 -17.54 -29.25 -2.83
N SER A 183 -18.59 -29.77 -3.48
CA SER A 183 -18.81 -29.62 -4.92
C SER A 183 -19.21 -28.18 -5.23
N LEU A 184 -18.26 -27.26 -5.12
CA LEU A 184 -18.48 -25.85 -5.45
C LEU A 184 -18.83 -25.72 -6.93
N LYS A 185 -19.74 -24.81 -7.25
CA LYS A 185 -20.03 -24.48 -8.65
C LYS A 185 -18.79 -23.84 -9.27
N LEU A 186 -18.54 -24.10 -10.55
CA LEU A 186 -17.38 -23.56 -11.29
C LEU A 186 -17.26 -22.03 -11.16
N GLN A 187 -18.38 -21.32 -11.05
CA GLN A 187 -18.40 -19.87 -10.87
C GLN A 187 -17.84 -19.43 -9.51
N GLU A 188 -18.20 -20.12 -8.42
CA GLU A 188 -17.70 -19.83 -7.08
C GLU A 188 -16.19 -20.08 -6.98
N LEU A 189 -15.70 -21.12 -7.67
CA LEU A 189 -14.27 -21.40 -7.75
C LEU A 189 -13.51 -20.29 -8.51
N LYS A 190 -14.10 -19.76 -9.59
CA LYS A 190 -13.53 -18.64 -10.34
C LYS A 190 -13.47 -17.37 -9.49
N ASP A 191 -14.55 -17.05 -8.79
CA ASP A 191 -14.62 -15.85 -7.94
C ASP A 191 -13.59 -15.93 -6.80
N GLN A 192 -13.41 -17.11 -6.19
CA GLN A 192 -12.39 -17.34 -5.17
C GLN A 192 -10.96 -17.22 -5.73
N PHE A 193 -10.71 -17.78 -6.92
CA PHE A 193 -9.40 -17.67 -7.56
C PHE A 193 -9.05 -16.21 -7.87
N LEU A 194 -10.01 -15.45 -8.41
CA LEU A 194 -9.83 -14.03 -8.72
C LEU A 194 -9.56 -13.20 -7.47
N ALA A 195 -10.33 -13.42 -6.39
CA ALA A 195 -10.10 -12.76 -5.11
C ALA A 195 -8.71 -13.08 -4.53
N CYS A 196 -8.25 -14.34 -4.66
CA CYS A 196 -6.91 -14.74 -4.26
C CYS A 196 -5.82 -14.04 -5.10
N LEU A 197 -5.99 -14.02 -6.43
CA LEU A 197 -5.05 -13.36 -7.34
C LEU A 197 -4.94 -11.86 -7.04
N GLN A 198 -6.07 -11.17 -6.89
CA GLN A 198 -6.12 -9.75 -6.50
C GLN A 198 -5.42 -9.53 -5.16
N THR A 199 -5.67 -10.39 -4.17
CA THR A 199 -5.00 -10.30 -2.86
C THR A 199 -3.47 -10.40 -2.99
N VAL A 200 -2.97 -11.37 -3.78
CA VAL A 200 -1.53 -11.53 -4.02
C VAL A 200 -0.95 -10.30 -4.71
N GLN A 201 -1.64 -9.75 -5.72
CA GLN A 201 -1.20 -8.55 -6.43
C GLN A 201 -1.12 -7.33 -5.51
N ILE A 202 -2.13 -7.10 -4.67
CA ILE A 202 -2.15 -6.02 -3.67
C ILE A 202 -0.98 -6.19 -2.72
N LEU A 203 -0.80 -7.38 -2.15
CA LEU A 203 0.27 -7.65 -1.19
C LEU A 203 1.66 -7.48 -1.83
N ALA A 204 1.86 -7.99 -3.04
CA ALA A 204 3.14 -7.84 -3.75
C ALA A 204 3.49 -6.37 -4.00
N LYS A 205 2.50 -5.55 -4.36
CA LYS A 205 2.68 -4.12 -4.60
C LYS A 205 3.10 -3.36 -3.34
N PHE A 206 2.43 -3.63 -2.22
CA PHE A 206 2.77 -3.01 -0.93
C PHE A 206 4.08 -3.55 -0.35
N LEU A 207 4.37 -4.83 -0.57
CA LEU A 207 5.66 -5.42 -0.21
C LEU A 207 6.80 -4.76 -0.98
N GLY A 208 6.62 -4.53 -2.28
CA GLY A 208 7.56 -3.77 -3.11
C GLY A 208 7.80 -2.39 -2.53
N LEU A 209 6.73 -1.64 -2.20
CA LEU A 209 6.87 -0.35 -1.53
C LEU A 209 7.77 -0.45 -0.29
N ILE A 210 7.41 -1.29 0.68
CA ILE A 210 8.11 -1.42 1.97
C ILE A 210 9.57 -1.83 1.76
N LYS A 211 9.83 -2.81 0.88
CA LYS A 211 11.19 -3.32 0.65
C LYS A 211 12.11 -2.27 0.02
N PHE A 212 11.56 -1.40 -0.83
CA PHE A 212 12.32 -0.36 -1.51
C PHE A 212 12.39 0.99 -0.78
N LEU A 213 11.62 1.20 0.29
CA LEU A 213 11.64 2.44 1.08
C LEU A 213 13.04 2.85 1.56
N PRO A 214 13.87 1.96 2.15
CA PRO A 214 15.18 2.33 2.66
C PRO A 214 16.12 2.89 1.58
N TYR A 215 15.96 2.44 0.33
CA TYR A 215 16.83 2.83 -0.77
C TYR A 215 16.50 4.22 -1.33
N LYS A 216 15.26 4.71 -1.14
CA LYS A 216 14.87 6.07 -1.57
C LYS A 216 15.47 7.17 -0.69
N GLN A 217 15.81 6.87 0.56
CA GLN A 217 16.48 7.83 1.43
C GLN A 217 17.92 8.11 0.95
N ASN A 218 18.60 7.10 0.38
CA ASN A 218 19.94 7.27 -0.19
C ASN A 218 19.96 8.12 -1.47
N GLU A 219 18.87 8.15 -2.24
CA GLU A 219 18.76 9.04 -3.41
C GLU A 219 18.76 10.51 -2.99
N LYS A 220 18.02 10.87 -1.94
CA LYS A 220 18.02 12.25 -1.39
C LYS A 220 19.37 12.67 -0.84
N VAL A 221 20.10 11.75 -0.19
CA VAL A 221 21.48 12.00 0.28
C VAL A 221 22.42 12.19 -0.92
N SER A 222 22.24 11.41 -1.98
CA SER A 222 22.99 11.55 -3.23
C SER A 222 22.69 12.86 -3.97
N GLU A 223 21.43 13.29 -4.01
CA GLU A 223 21.03 14.59 -4.58
C GLU A 223 21.59 15.76 -3.78
N LYS A 224 21.48 15.71 -2.44
CA LYS A 224 22.07 16.74 -1.57
C LYS A 224 23.59 16.80 -1.70
N LEU A 225 24.27 15.65 -1.81
CA LEU A 225 25.71 15.59 -2.05
C LEU A 225 26.07 16.13 -3.44
N LYS A 226 25.25 15.86 -4.48
CA LYS A 226 25.42 16.45 -5.81
C LYS A 226 25.22 17.96 -5.78
N GLU A 227 24.23 18.46 -5.06
CA GLU A 227 23.99 19.90 -4.86
C GLU A 227 25.15 20.56 -4.11
N GLU A 228 25.69 19.93 -3.06
CA GLU A 228 26.85 20.42 -2.31
C GLU A 228 28.13 20.41 -3.18
N ILE A 229 28.34 19.37 -4.00
CA ILE A 229 29.46 19.30 -4.96
C ILE A 229 29.31 20.33 -6.09
N MET A 230 28.06 20.60 -6.53
CA MET A 230 27.79 21.63 -7.54
C MET A 230 27.92 23.05 -6.98
N ALA A 231 27.52 23.28 -5.73
CA ALA A 231 27.68 24.55 -5.03
C ALA A 231 29.14 24.83 -4.62
N GLY A 232 29.93 23.77 -4.40
CA GLY A 232 31.33 23.82 -3.98
C GLY A 232 32.35 23.96 -5.11
N ARG A 233 31.97 24.11 -6.39
CA ARG A 233 32.96 24.38 -7.46
C ARG A 233 33.43 25.85 -7.37
N PRO A 234 34.67 26.14 -6.99
CA PRO A 234 35.19 27.50 -7.04
C PRO A 234 35.20 27.99 -8.49
N LYS A 235 34.66 29.19 -8.74
CA LYS A 235 34.68 29.92 -10.02
C LYS A 235 36.10 30.33 -10.49
N HIS A 236 37.16 29.71 -10.00
CA HIS A 236 38.54 30.12 -10.27
C HIS A 236 39.25 29.31 -11.37
N MET A 237 38.57 28.40 -12.07
CA MET A 237 39.15 27.66 -13.21
C MET A 237 38.63 28.11 -14.59
N LEU A 238 38.30 29.39 -14.76
CA LEU A 238 37.98 29.96 -16.08
C LEU A 238 38.76 31.26 -16.42
N TYR A 239 39.79 31.62 -15.66
CA TYR A 239 40.61 32.82 -15.94
C TYR A 239 42.13 32.58 -16.00
N GLU A 240 42.60 31.34 -16.17
CA GLU A 240 44.02 31.04 -16.41
C GLU A 240 44.26 30.33 -17.75
N ALA A 241 43.60 30.80 -18.81
CA ALA A 241 43.94 30.43 -20.19
C ALA A 241 44.26 31.63 -21.10
N TYR A 242 44.34 32.85 -20.56
CA TYR A 242 44.64 34.06 -21.35
C TYR A 242 45.53 35.07 -20.61
N VAL A 243 46.56 34.64 -19.88
CA VAL A 243 47.78 35.44 -19.70
C VAL A 243 48.92 34.47 -19.45
N TYR A 244 49.70 34.17 -20.48
CA TYR A 244 51.17 34.02 -20.52
C TYR A 244 51.58 33.20 -21.76
N VAL A 245 52.07 33.95 -22.75
CA VAL A 245 52.74 33.61 -24.01
C VAL A 245 51.83 33.24 -25.19
#